data_AF-A0A8T5HX67-F1
#
_entry.id   AF-A0A8T5HX67-F1
#
_cell.length_a   1.000
_cell.length_b   1.000
_cell.length_c   1.000
_cell.angle_alpha   90.00
_cell.angle_beta   90.00
_cell.angle_gamma   90.00
#
_symmetry.space_group_name_H-M   'P 1'
#
loop_
_entity.id
_entity.type
_entity.pdbx_description
1 polymer ?
#
loop_
_entity_poly.entity_id
_entity_poly.type
_entity_poly.pdbx_seq_one_letter_code
_entity_poly.pdbx_strand_id
1 'polypeptide(L)'
;MDDNYIAIKELTIKHLHALVDLVKGDGRRKVLVHEWVLGICSHWRAFSQIDGNSSQSEFIPRVSIGIQGIRNRFDEGMNRQRTIKELRYVFDISTYCYFEYGAREDVLNKIKDYCHSADKLLGEKALFPMYEKFMMSRAIIPIVNGAIDKIEKLSESGTKTLEKIRIKEEINDASGLEKEFTRIIRIVVDTFFKSIKESPTDCEYYISELNNFVKKCEKLNYENLINNKQKEELEYVARFIFIQETLSKTIRFFRTPYVVCKDINLKTFNLNVIDSKRNLDLITKNIVDIISNQLMEDLRNNPLYYEVICEKINQVKDMWENLAPDFLTKKQISFMEESEKRTERLLEVIKNKKEIKKILEDSFQILSRVDPDIPRPRNQSIFDKIYCAEVEEFNEKEVFTYLFNSYLDIVNRFPPQGKKLLNHLKKLVKDIEIKFNAKYLRKLCDDIDKVAYLEILVKNIFGKGKQGIDVLVYQNNCKLAQKATNSKGIVKFEEIPRGNIQVRVLGKRLKEKEYMLKEYYNSYSIRLAKF
;
A
#
# COMPACT_ATOMS: atom_id res chain seq x y z
N MET A 1 27.67 -76.51 -0.03
CA MET A 1 27.76 -75.27 0.77
C MET A 1 29.22 -74.81 0.96
N ASP A 2 30.20 -75.71 0.78
CA ASP A 2 31.62 -75.40 0.98
C ASP A 2 32.29 -74.57 -0.14
N ASP A 3 31.90 -74.75 -1.42
CA ASP A 3 32.57 -74.06 -2.54
C ASP A 3 32.39 -72.52 -2.52
N ASN A 4 31.19 -72.04 -2.16
CA ASN A 4 30.94 -70.60 -2.04
C ASN A 4 31.73 -69.98 -0.88
N TYR A 5 32.03 -70.76 0.16
CA TYR A 5 32.72 -70.27 1.33
C TYR A 5 34.22 -70.06 1.07
N ILE A 6 34.84 -71.00 0.35
CA ILE A 6 36.22 -70.88 -0.14
C ILE A 6 36.33 -69.67 -1.09
N ALA A 7 35.38 -69.51 -2.01
CA ALA A 7 35.35 -68.36 -2.92
C ALA A 7 35.20 -67.01 -2.18
N ILE A 8 34.38 -66.94 -1.13
CA ILE A 8 34.22 -65.73 -0.29
C ILE A 8 35.50 -65.42 0.49
N LYS A 9 36.16 -66.45 1.03
CA LYS A 9 37.46 -66.32 1.71
C LYS A 9 38.51 -65.73 0.78
N GLU A 10 38.65 -66.30 -0.41
CA GLU A 10 39.61 -65.85 -1.43
C GLU A 10 39.32 -64.42 -1.90
N LEU A 11 38.04 -64.09 -2.15
CA LEU A 11 37.62 -62.74 -2.51
C LEU A 11 38.04 -61.72 -1.45
N THR A 12 37.77 -62.03 -0.18
CA THR A 12 38.06 -61.13 0.95
C THR A 12 39.55 -60.87 1.08
N ILE A 13 40.36 -61.92 1.02
CA ILE A 13 41.82 -61.83 1.09
C ILE A 13 42.36 -61.04 -0.12
N LYS A 14 41.90 -61.36 -1.32
CA LYS A 14 42.33 -60.69 -2.56
C LYS A 14 41.99 -59.20 -2.54
N HIS A 15 40.81 -58.83 -2.07
CA HIS A 15 40.39 -57.44 -1.95
C HIS A 15 41.27 -56.66 -0.98
N LEU A 16 41.53 -57.22 0.21
CA LEU A 16 42.42 -56.62 1.20
C LEU A 16 43.83 -56.39 0.65
N HIS A 17 44.44 -57.40 0.00
CA HIS A 17 45.74 -57.22 -0.66
C HIS A 17 45.70 -56.16 -1.76
N ALA A 18 44.64 -56.13 -2.57
CA ALA A 18 44.49 -55.13 -3.62
C ALA A 18 44.43 -53.70 -3.08
N LEU A 19 43.86 -53.47 -1.88
CA LEU A 19 43.87 -52.16 -1.23
C LEU A 19 45.27 -51.78 -0.77
N VAL A 20 46.03 -52.71 -0.18
CA VAL A 20 47.42 -52.48 0.25
C VAL A 20 48.31 -52.09 -0.94
N ASP A 21 48.16 -52.79 -2.06
CA ASP A 21 48.98 -52.56 -3.26
C ASP A 21 48.79 -51.15 -3.84
N LEU A 22 47.66 -50.49 -3.54
CA LEU A 22 47.35 -49.14 -4.01
C LEU A 22 48.08 -48.02 -3.23
N VAL A 23 48.77 -48.33 -2.13
CA VAL A 23 49.55 -47.33 -1.37
C VAL A 23 50.67 -46.77 -2.23
N LYS A 24 50.66 -45.45 -2.48
CA LYS A 24 51.73 -44.75 -3.20
C LYS A 24 52.70 -44.13 -2.20
N GLY A 25 53.90 -44.71 -2.06
CA GLY A 25 54.96 -44.19 -1.19
C GLY A 25 56.04 -45.24 -0.88
N ASP A 26 57.15 -44.77 -0.28
CA ASP A 26 58.31 -45.52 0.20
C ASP A 26 57.92 -46.92 0.74
N GLY A 27 58.73 -47.93 0.46
CA GLY A 27 58.47 -49.34 0.77
C GLY A 27 58.07 -49.57 2.23
N ARG A 28 58.54 -48.72 3.16
CA ARG A 28 58.06 -48.69 4.55
C ARG A 28 56.54 -48.46 4.65
N ARG A 29 55.97 -47.44 4.01
CA ARG A 29 54.51 -47.15 4.07
C ARG A 29 53.67 -48.32 3.55
N LYS A 30 54.15 -49.03 2.52
CA LYS A 30 53.51 -50.25 2.02
C LYS A 30 53.54 -51.37 3.07
N VAL A 31 54.68 -51.61 3.73
CA VAL A 31 54.82 -52.61 4.80
C VAL A 31 53.88 -52.33 5.97
N LEU A 32 53.77 -51.08 6.41
CA LEU A 32 52.87 -50.68 7.51
C LEU A 32 51.39 -50.92 7.21
N VAL A 33 50.98 -50.62 5.98
CA VAL A 33 49.62 -50.87 5.52
C VAL A 33 49.38 -52.37 5.31
N HIS A 34 50.39 -53.10 4.85
CA HIS A 34 50.37 -54.56 4.73
C HIS A 34 50.31 -55.24 6.11
N GLU A 35 50.80 -54.59 7.17
CA GLU A 35 50.58 -55.03 8.54
C GLU A 35 49.15 -54.68 8.99
N TRP A 36 48.64 -53.48 8.69
CA TRP A 36 47.32 -52.98 9.12
C TRP A 36 46.11 -53.66 8.44
N VAL A 37 46.03 -53.65 7.10
CA VAL A 37 44.92 -54.24 6.32
C VAL A 37 44.87 -55.76 6.51
N LEU A 38 46.02 -56.37 6.77
CA LEU A 38 46.15 -57.81 6.95
C LEU A 38 46.10 -58.24 8.43
N GLY A 39 45.71 -57.37 9.35
CA GLY A 39 45.63 -57.68 10.78
C GLY A 39 44.37 -57.18 11.45
N ILE A 40 43.23 -57.78 11.10
CA ILE A 40 41.93 -57.49 11.69
C ILE A 40 41.89 -57.85 13.20
N CYS A 41 41.95 -56.82 14.07
CA CYS A 41 41.61 -56.89 15.49
C CYS A 41 40.24 -56.21 15.72
N SER A 42 39.35 -56.84 16.48
CA SER A 42 38.02 -56.33 16.81
C SER A 42 38.01 -55.00 17.61
N HIS A 43 39.17 -54.57 18.12
CA HIS A 43 39.33 -53.37 18.96
C HIS A 43 40.26 -52.30 18.36
N TRP A 44 40.49 -52.31 17.04
CA TRP A 44 41.45 -51.40 16.37
C TRP A 44 41.25 -49.91 16.70
N ARG A 45 40.00 -49.49 16.97
CA ARG A 45 39.62 -48.11 17.38
C ARG A 45 40.22 -47.65 18.70
N ALA A 46 40.60 -48.55 19.60
CA ALA A 46 41.22 -48.19 20.88
C ALA A 46 42.68 -47.75 20.71
N PHE A 47 43.33 -48.15 19.61
CA PHE A 47 44.75 -47.86 19.39
C PHE A 47 44.97 -46.49 18.73
N SER A 48 43.94 -45.88 18.11
CA SER A 48 44.04 -44.56 17.46
C SER A 48 43.99 -43.37 18.43
N GLN A 49 43.89 -43.62 19.74
CA GLN A 49 43.76 -42.59 20.78
C GLN A 49 45.00 -42.45 21.70
N ILE A 50 46.18 -42.91 21.29
CA ILE A 50 47.41 -42.73 22.07
C ILE A 50 48.16 -41.47 21.60
N ASP A 51 48.36 -40.54 22.55
CA ASP A 51 48.78 -39.15 22.36
C ASP A 51 50.07 -38.92 21.53
N GLY A 52 49.91 -38.29 20.38
CA GLY A 52 50.33 -36.89 20.12
C GLY A 52 51.81 -36.47 20.06
N ASN A 53 52.78 -37.13 20.72
CA ASN A 53 54.10 -36.49 20.92
C ASN A 53 55.37 -37.34 20.75
N SER A 54 55.30 -38.54 20.14
CA SER A 54 56.51 -39.24 19.69
C SER A 54 56.54 -39.35 18.16
N SER A 55 57.58 -38.80 17.53
CA SER A 55 57.92 -39.01 16.11
C SER A 55 58.33 -40.46 15.79
N GLN A 56 58.16 -41.36 16.75
CA GLN A 56 58.12 -42.80 16.57
C GLN A 56 56.76 -43.29 17.05
N SER A 57 55.87 -43.44 16.09
CA SER A 57 54.64 -44.20 16.24
C SER A 57 55.02 -45.66 16.53
N GLU A 58 55.01 -46.05 17.81
CA GLU A 58 55.09 -47.46 18.23
C GLU A 58 53.82 -48.26 17.89
N PHE A 59 52.87 -47.65 17.17
CA PHE A 59 51.63 -48.26 16.64
C PHE A 59 51.88 -49.32 15.56
N ILE A 60 53.08 -49.28 14.97
CA ILE A 60 53.42 -49.91 13.71
C ILE A 60 53.72 -51.43 13.81
N PRO A 61 54.44 -52.00 14.80
CA PRO A 61 54.95 -53.38 14.67
C PRO A 61 54.07 -54.55 15.16
N ARG A 62 52.78 -54.40 15.48
CA ARG A 62 52.00 -55.48 16.17
C ARG A 62 50.74 -55.98 15.47
N VAL A 63 50.77 -56.14 14.16
CA VAL A 63 49.54 -56.35 13.35
C VAL A 63 49.59 -57.57 12.40
N SER A 64 50.48 -58.55 12.62
CA SER A 64 50.61 -59.73 11.72
C SER A 64 49.65 -60.92 12.01
N ILE A 65 48.80 -60.86 13.04
CA ILE A 65 48.00 -62.01 13.54
C ILE A 65 46.60 -62.12 12.87
N GLY A 66 46.10 -61.07 12.21
CA GLY A 66 44.67 -60.95 11.89
C GLY A 66 44.19 -61.51 10.55
N ILE A 67 44.98 -61.59 9.47
CA ILE A 67 44.61 -62.36 8.27
C ILE A 67 44.71 -63.83 8.56
N GLN A 68 45.70 -64.25 9.34
CA GLN A 68 45.67 -65.58 9.91
C GLN A 68 44.41 -65.74 10.76
N GLY A 69 43.98 -64.71 11.51
CA GLY A 69 42.69 -64.69 12.20
C GLY A 69 41.46 -64.84 11.29
N ILE A 70 41.32 -64.08 10.19
CA ILE A 70 40.22 -64.23 9.23
C ILE A 70 40.32 -65.59 8.55
N ARG A 71 41.51 -65.95 8.03
CA ARG A 71 41.77 -67.24 7.40
C ARG A 71 41.41 -68.38 8.34
N ASN A 72 41.89 -68.35 9.58
CA ASN A 72 41.61 -69.32 10.64
C ASN A 72 40.12 -69.34 10.98
N ARG A 73 39.45 -68.20 11.17
CA ARG A 73 38.00 -68.18 11.42
C ARG A 73 37.24 -68.76 10.23
N PHE A 74 37.71 -68.54 8.99
CA PHE A 74 37.17 -69.21 7.81
C PHE A 74 37.48 -70.72 7.84
N ASP A 75 38.71 -71.12 8.17
CA ASP A 75 39.14 -72.52 8.25
C ASP A 75 38.51 -73.30 9.41
N GLU A 76 38.06 -72.62 10.46
CA GLU A 76 37.27 -73.13 11.60
C GLU A 76 35.80 -73.39 11.23
N GLY A 77 35.37 -72.96 10.04
CA GLY A 77 34.00 -73.05 9.55
C GLY A 77 33.08 -71.99 10.18
N MET A 78 32.67 -70.99 9.39
CA MET A 78 31.64 -70.04 9.82
C MET A 78 30.27 -70.38 9.25
N ASN A 79 29.26 -70.15 10.09
CA ASN A 79 27.89 -70.05 9.61
C ASN A 79 27.66 -68.76 8.82
N ARG A 80 26.58 -68.74 8.02
CA ARG A 80 26.21 -67.61 7.14
C ARG A 80 26.17 -66.25 7.85
N GLN A 81 25.63 -66.18 9.06
CA GLN A 81 25.54 -64.91 9.80
C GLN A 81 26.91 -64.35 10.19
N ARG A 82 27.83 -65.22 10.61
CA ARG A 82 29.22 -64.83 10.92
C ARG A 82 29.96 -64.39 9.64
N THR A 83 29.75 -65.08 8.52
CA THR A 83 30.31 -64.68 7.21
C THR A 83 29.88 -63.27 6.82
N ILE A 84 28.58 -62.95 6.90
CA ILE A 84 28.05 -61.62 6.60
C ILE A 84 28.67 -60.57 7.53
N LYS A 85 28.83 -60.88 8.82
CA LYS A 85 29.46 -59.96 9.78
C LYS A 85 30.91 -59.64 9.42
N GLU A 86 31.70 -60.64 9.03
CA GLU A 86 33.10 -60.44 8.61
C GLU A 86 33.19 -59.65 7.29
N LEU A 87 32.31 -59.94 6.33
CA LEU A 87 32.25 -59.17 5.08
C LEU A 87 31.92 -57.69 5.31
N ARG A 88 30.98 -57.39 6.22
CA ARG A 88 30.66 -56.02 6.61
C ARG A 88 31.82 -55.34 7.32
N TYR A 89 32.54 -56.08 8.16
CA TYR A 89 33.71 -55.57 8.85
C TYR A 89 34.85 -55.22 7.88
N VAL A 90 35.06 -56.04 6.83
CA VAL A 90 36.02 -55.76 5.75
C VAL A 90 35.58 -54.57 4.91
N PHE A 91 34.28 -54.41 4.66
CA PHE A 91 33.75 -53.21 4.01
C PHE A 91 34.12 -51.93 4.80
N ASP A 92 33.93 -51.91 6.12
CA ASP A 92 34.28 -50.75 6.95
C ASP A 92 35.78 -50.40 6.85
N ILE A 93 36.67 -51.40 6.93
CA ILE A 93 38.12 -51.22 6.71
C ILE A 93 38.41 -50.63 5.34
N SER A 94 37.72 -51.13 4.32
CA SER A 94 37.94 -50.67 2.95
C SER A 94 37.56 -49.20 2.79
N THR A 95 36.48 -48.77 3.44
CA THR A 95 36.09 -47.35 3.45
C THR A 95 37.08 -46.49 4.24
N TYR A 96 37.73 -47.02 5.28
CA TYR A 96 38.81 -46.33 5.97
C TYR A 96 40.04 -46.16 5.08
N CYS A 97 40.48 -47.22 4.37
CA CYS A 97 41.54 -47.12 3.36
C CYS A 97 41.27 -46.04 2.31
N TYR A 98 40.02 -45.94 1.86
CA TYR A 98 39.64 -44.92 0.89
C TYR A 98 39.96 -43.52 1.38
N PHE A 99 39.65 -43.20 2.63
CA PHE A 99 39.94 -41.89 3.21
C PHE A 99 41.43 -41.67 3.46
N GLU A 100 42.12 -42.63 4.08
CA GLU A 100 43.57 -42.55 4.33
C GLU A 100 44.38 -42.35 3.04
N TYR A 101 43.92 -42.91 1.92
CA TYR A 101 44.59 -42.78 0.64
C TYR A 101 44.19 -41.51 -0.13
N GLY A 102 43.50 -40.57 0.52
CA GLY A 102 43.09 -39.31 -0.09
C GLY A 102 41.90 -39.44 -1.03
N ALA A 103 40.93 -40.29 -0.68
CA ALA A 103 39.63 -40.40 -1.35
C ALA A 103 39.71 -40.75 -2.86
N ARG A 104 40.71 -41.54 -3.26
CA ARG A 104 40.98 -41.88 -4.66
C ARG A 104 39.91 -42.77 -5.31
N GLU A 105 39.62 -42.48 -6.57
CA GLU A 105 38.61 -43.20 -7.36
C GLU A 105 38.96 -44.67 -7.62
N ASP A 106 40.25 -45.00 -7.78
CA ASP A 106 40.69 -46.37 -7.99
C ASP A 106 40.45 -47.27 -6.76
N VAL A 107 40.64 -46.72 -5.55
CA VAL A 107 40.30 -47.39 -4.29
C VAL A 107 38.78 -47.60 -4.19
N LEU A 108 38.00 -46.58 -4.54
CA LEU A 108 36.55 -46.66 -4.52
C LEU A 108 35.99 -47.75 -5.46
N ASN A 109 36.58 -47.88 -6.65
CA ASN A 109 36.23 -48.93 -7.59
C ASN A 109 36.50 -50.32 -7.02
N LYS A 110 37.61 -50.52 -6.28
CA LYS A 110 37.87 -51.79 -5.58
C LYS A 110 36.80 -52.12 -4.54
N ILE A 111 36.37 -51.13 -3.77
CA ILE A 111 35.28 -51.32 -2.78
C ILE A 111 33.99 -51.73 -3.48
N LYS A 112 33.65 -51.07 -4.59
CA LYS A 112 32.46 -51.38 -5.39
C LYS A 112 32.51 -52.81 -5.95
N ASP A 113 33.65 -53.20 -6.50
CA ASP A 113 33.87 -54.54 -7.08
C ASP A 113 33.77 -55.62 -6.01
N TYR A 114 34.32 -55.37 -4.82
CA TYR A 114 34.23 -56.25 -3.67
C TYR A 114 32.78 -56.46 -3.23
N CYS A 115 32.00 -55.38 -3.08
CA CYS A 115 30.60 -55.47 -2.65
C CYS A 115 29.76 -56.27 -3.64
N HIS A 116 29.90 -56.03 -4.94
CA HIS A 116 29.20 -56.80 -5.98
C HIS A 116 29.58 -58.28 -5.96
N SER A 117 30.88 -58.55 -5.86
CA SER A 117 31.40 -59.91 -5.90
C SER A 117 30.97 -60.70 -4.66
N ALA A 118 30.99 -60.07 -3.48
CA ALA A 118 30.57 -60.69 -2.23
C ALA A 118 29.06 -60.98 -2.23
N ASP A 119 28.22 -60.03 -2.62
CA ASP A 119 26.76 -60.22 -2.71
C ASP A 119 26.39 -61.31 -3.73
N LYS A 120 27.10 -61.37 -4.87
CA LYS A 120 26.92 -62.43 -5.87
C LYS A 120 27.24 -63.81 -5.30
N LEU A 121 28.33 -63.95 -4.55
CA LEU A 121 28.74 -65.21 -3.94
C LEU A 121 27.84 -65.63 -2.75
N LEU A 122 27.29 -64.66 -2.02
CA LEU A 122 26.32 -64.91 -0.95
C LEU A 122 24.92 -65.27 -1.49
N GLY A 123 24.58 -64.82 -2.70
CA GLY A 123 23.23 -64.94 -3.27
C GLY A 123 22.21 -63.99 -2.63
N GLU A 124 22.67 -62.96 -1.90
CA GLU A 124 21.84 -61.94 -1.26
C GLU A 124 22.55 -60.59 -1.24
N LYS A 125 21.77 -59.49 -1.18
CA LYS A 125 22.31 -58.13 -1.14
C LYS A 125 22.68 -57.73 0.29
N ALA A 126 23.89 -58.06 0.73
CA ALA A 126 24.35 -57.81 2.10
C ALA A 126 25.29 -56.59 2.23
N LEU A 127 26.12 -56.32 1.21
CA LEU A 127 27.16 -55.28 1.21
C LEU A 127 26.88 -54.17 0.21
N PHE A 128 26.32 -54.46 -0.96
CA PHE A 128 26.07 -53.44 -1.98
C PHE A 128 25.13 -52.32 -1.49
N PRO A 129 24.05 -52.60 -0.73
CA PRO A 129 23.26 -51.53 -0.10
C PRO A 129 24.08 -50.66 0.87
N MET A 130 25.08 -51.21 1.56
CA MET A 130 25.98 -50.44 2.43
C MET A 130 26.92 -49.54 1.60
N TYR A 131 27.41 -50.03 0.46
CA TYR A 131 28.18 -49.24 -0.49
C TYR A 131 27.36 -48.08 -1.08
N GLU A 132 26.13 -48.33 -1.51
CA GLU A 132 25.22 -47.27 -2.00
C GLU A 132 24.98 -46.21 -0.93
N LYS A 133 24.76 -46.65 0.31
CA LYS A 133 24.58 -45.77 1.47
C LYS A 133 25.84 -44.95 1.80
N PHE A 134 27.01 -45.55 1.71
CA PHE A 134 28.30 -44.86 1.86
C PHE A 134 28.50 -43.79 0.78
N MET A 135 28.18 -44.12 -0.47
CA MET A 135 28.26 -43.18 -1.59
C MET A 135 27.31 -41.99 -1.44
N MET A 136 26.07 -42.24 -0.98
CA MET A 136 25.12 -41.18 -0.64
C MET A 136 25.63 -40.30 0.51
N SER A 137 26.22 -40.92 1.53
CA SER A 137 26.78 -40.21 2.69
C SER A 137 27.97 -39.31 2.30
N ARG A 138 28.80 -39.69 1.32
CA ARG A 138 29.87 -38.81 0.83
C ARG A 138 29.33 -37.56 0.12
N ALA A 139 28.20 -37.69 -0.59
CA ALA A 139 27.61 -36.57 -1.31
C ALA A 139 27.08 -35.45 -0.39
N ILE A 140 26.86 -35.73 0.89
CA ILE A 140 26.37 -34.74 1.87
C ILE A 140 27.42 -33.69 2.26
N ILE A 141 28.72 -34.05 2.19
CA ILE A 141 29.83 -33.19 2.64
C ILE A 141 29.85 -31.84 1.91
N PRO A 142 29.87 -31.79 0.55
CA PRO A 142 29.84 -30.51 -0.15
C PRO A 142 28.52 -29.75 0.05
N ILE A 143 27.42 -30.45 0.35
CA ILE A 143 26.11 -29.83 0.62
C ILE A 143 26.14 -29.09 1.96
N VAL A 144 26.66 -29.74 3.01
CA VAL A 144 26.79 -29.16 4.36
C VAL A 144 27.80 -28.02 4.37
N ASN A 145 29.01 -28.24 3.84
CA ASN A 145 30.03 -27.18 3.82
C ASN A 145 29.57 -25.97 3.00
N GLY A 146 28.92 -26.20 1.85
CA GLY A 146 28.34 -25.12 1.05
C GLY A 146 27.19 -24.39 1.75
N ALA A 147 26.43 -25.05 2.62
CA ALA A 147 25.41 -24.38 3.44
C ALA A 147 26.05 -23.53 4.55
N ILE A 148 27.08 -24.03 5.21
CA ILE A 148 27.87 -23.28 6.20
C ILE A 148 28.45 -22.01 5.57
N ASP A 149 29.09 -22.12 4.40
CA ASP A 149 29.66 -20.96 3.68
C ASP A 149 28.61 -19.88 3.38
N LYS A 150 27.35 -20.28 3.10
CA LYS A 150 26.25 -19.35 2.82
C LYS A 150 25.72 -18.66 4.06
N ILE A 151 25.66 -19.37 5.19
CA ILE A 151 25.29 -18.79 6.48
C ILE A 151 26.36 -17.77 6.91
N GLU A 152 27.64 -18.12 6.76
CA GLU A 152 28.77 -17.27 7.17
C GLU A 152 28.90 -15.98 6.36
N LYS A 153 28.53 -15.99 5.08
CA LYS A 153 28.62 -14.81 4.18
C LYS A 153 27.84 -13.59 4.65
N LEU A 154 26.80 -13.78 5.46
CA LEU A 154 25.89 -12.71 5.89
C LEU A 154 25.82 -12.55 7.41
N SER A 155 26.43 -13.44 8.19
CA SER A 155 26.46 -13.31 9.65
C SER A 155 27.68 -12.52 10.11
N GLU A 156 27.50 -11.29 10.60
CA GLU A 156 28.59 -10.52 11.24
C GLU A 156 29.03 -11.11 12.60
N SER A 157 28.21 -11.98 13.23
CA SER A 157 28.38 -12.43 14.62
C SER A 157 28.54 -13.96 14.81
N GLY A 158 28.50 -14.78 13.76
CA GLY A 158 28.37 -16.26 13.87
C GLY A 158 29.63 -17.11 13.64
N THR A 159 30.73 -16.50 13.20
CA THR A 159 31.83 -17.19 12.48
C THR A 159 32.59 -18.28 13.25
N LYS A 160 32.60 -18.29 14.59
CA LYS A 160 33.44 -19.26 15.36
C LYS A 160 32.76 -20.59 15.71
N THR A 161 31.43 -20.70 15.56
CA THR A 161 30.69 -21.90 16.02
C THR A 161 30.45 -22.90 14.88
N LEU A 162 30.24 -22.40 13.66
CA LEU A 162 29.99 -23.24 12.48
C LEU A 162 31.26 -23.89 11.93
N GLU A 163 32.42 -23.25 12.10
CA GLU A 163 33.72 -23.82 11.74
C GLU A 163 34.01 -25.14 12.50
N LYS A 164 33.47 -25.29 13.72
CA LYS A 164 33.61 -26.50 14.55
C LYS A 164 32.79 -27.70 14.06
N ILE A 165 31.71 -27.44 13.31
CA ILE A 165 30.86 -28.49 12.73
C ILE A 165 31.11 -28.69 11.24
N ARG A 166 31.97 -27.86 10.64
CA ARG A 166 32.41 -27.99 9.24
C ARG A 166 33.05 -29.36 9.07
N ILE A 167 32.58 -30.09 8.08
CA ILE A 167 33.09 -31.42 7.80
C ILE A 167 34.42 -31.27 7.08
N LYS A 168 35.52 -31.55 7.79
CA LYS A 168 36.85 -31.65 7.20
C LYS A 168 36.90 -32.87 6.27
N GLU A 169 37.74 -32.83 5.24
CA GLU A 169 37.93 -33.94 4.29
C GLU A 169 38.47 -35.22 4.97
N GLU A 170 39.00 -35.11 6.19
CA GLU A 170 39.58 -36.18 7.01
C GLU A 170 38.52 -36.90 7.88
N ILE A 171 37.47 -37.48 7.28
CA ILE A 171 36.60 -38.41 8.03
C ILE A 171 37.00 -39.85 7.74
N ASN A 172 37.24 -40.66 8.78
CA ASN A 172 37.99 -41.90 8.62
C ASN A 172 37.17 -43.20 8.43
N ASP A 173 35.83 -43.29 8.57
CA ASP A 173 35.08 -44.51 8.16
C ASP A 173 33.56 -44.30 7.94
N ALA A 174 32.95 -45.17 7.12
CA ALA A 174 31.52 -45.11 6.72
C ALA A 174 30.52 -45.26 7.88
N SER A 175 30.90 -45.98 8.94
CA SER A 175 30.02 -46.31 10.06
C SER A 175 29.94 -45.20 11.11
N GLY A 176 30.98 -44.36 11.23
CA GLY A 176 31.00 -43.14 12.03
C GLY A 176 30.41 -41.92 11.31
N LEU A 177 30.58 -41.85 9.98
CA LEU A 177 30.04 -40.81 9.10
C LEU A 177 28.51 -40.63 9.24
N GLU A 178 27.77 -41.74 9.22
CA GLU A 178 26.33 -41.70 9.08
C GLU A 178 25.59 -41.21 10.36
N LYS A 179 26.13 -41.53 11.55
CA LYS A 179 25.53 -41.13 12.83
C LYS A 179 25.68 -39.64 13.09
N GLU A 180 26.75 -39.04 12.59
CA GLU A 180 27.05 -37.63 12.80
C GLU A 180 26.32 -36.73 11.80
N PHE A 181 26.08 -37.17 10.56
CA PHE A 181 25.44 -36.32 9.55
C PHE A 181 24.02 -35.91 9.91
N THR A 182 23.20 -36.80 10.47
CA THR A 182 21.85 -36.40 10.91
C THR A 182 21.92 -35.31 11.98
N ARG A 183 22.89 -35.39 12.90
CA ARG A 183 23.12 -34.37 13.93
C ARG A 183 23.62 -33.06 13.32
N ILE A 184 24.60 -33.11 12.41
CA ILE A 184 25.18 -31.93 11.76
C ILE A 184 24.14 -31.23 10.88
N ILE A 185 23.38 -31.97 10.07
CA ILE A 185 22.30 -31.42 9.25
C ILE A 185 21.29 -30.67 10.13
N ARG A 186 20.90 -31.25 11.28
CA ARG A 186 20.02 -30.58 12.23
C ARG A 186 20.62 -29.28 12.78
N ILE A 187 21.89 -29.27 13.15
CA ILE A 187 22.57 -28.06 13.61
C ILE A 187 22.57 -26.98 12.51
N VAL A 188 22.81 -27.35 11.25
CA VAL A 188 22.77 -26.42 10.11
C VAL A 188 21.35 -25.87 9.92
N VAL A 189 20.32 -26.72 9.94
CA VAL A 189 18.91 -26.30 9.86
C VAL A 189 18.57 -25.33 11.00
N ASP A 190 18.90 -25.69 12.24
CA ASP A 190 18.64 -24.84 13.41
C ASP A 190 19.38 -23.50 13.31
N THR A 191 20.57 -23.49 12.71
CA THR A 191 21.32 -22.25 12.48
C THR A 191 20.67 -21.38 11.42
N PHE A 192 20.16 -21.94 10.31
CA PHE A 192 19.36 -21.16 9.36
C PHE A 192 18.16 -20.49 10.04
N PHE A 193 17.42 -21.22 10.89
CA PHE A 193 16.30 -20.65 11.65
C PHE A 193 16.75 -19.53 12.60
N LYS A 194 17.91 -19.69 13.24
CA LYS A 194 18.49 -18.63 14.07
C LYS A 194 18.84 -17.40 13.22
N SER A 195 19.48 -17.56 12.07
CA SER A 195 19.81 -16.47 11.15
C SER A 195 18.57 -15.76 10.60
N ILE A 196 17.50 -16.50 10.29
CA ILE A 196 16.21 -15.93 9.86
C ILE A 196 15.63 -15.00 10.93
N LYS A 197 15.80 -15.32 12.22
CA LYS A 197 15.35 -14.47 13.34
C LYS A 197 16.23 -13.24 13.54
N GLU A 198 17.54 -13.45 13.52
CA GLU A 198 18.52 -12.42 13.85
C GLU A 198 18.70 -11.39 12.71
N SER A 199 18.30 -11.72 11.49
CA SER A 199 18.43 -10.84 10.31
C SER A 199 17.12 -10.73 9.53
N PRO A 200 16.13 -9.96 10.03
CA PRO A 200 14.84 -9.77 9.36
C PRO A 200 14.95 -9.19 7.94
N THR A 201 15.99 -8.43 7.63
CA THR A 201 16.23 -7.83 6.30
C THR A 201 16.63 -8.83 5.23
N ASP A 202 17.27 -9.93 5.63
CA ASP A 202 17.87 -10.91 4.72
C ASP A 202 17.17 -12.28 4.80
N CYS A 203 16.03 -12.33 5.48
CA CYS A 203 15.30 -13.56 5.76
C CYS A 203 14.90 -14.33 4.48
N GLU A 204 14.54 -13.64 3.39
CA GLU A 204 14.24 -14.28 2.09
C GLU A 204 15.42 -15.09 1.54
N TYR A 205 16.63 -14.54 1.63
CA TYR A 205 17.85 -15.23 1.20
C TYR A 205 18.06 -16.51 2.02
N TYR A 206 17.98 -16.41 3.35
CA TYR A 206 18.16 -17.55 4.23
C TYR A 206 17.08 -18.63 4.04
N ILE A 207 15.82 -18.25 3.79
CA ILE A 207 14.73 -19.21 3.50
C ILE A 207 15.00 -19.93 2.18
N SER A 208 15.39 -19.21 1.12
CA SER A 208 15.73 -19.80 -0.17
C SER A 208 16.87 -20.81 -0.04
N GLU A 209 17.90 -20.46 0.72
CA GLU A 209 19.05 -21.33 0.93
C GLU A 209 18.76 -22.53 1.84
N LEU A 210 17.95 -22.36 2.89
CA LEU A 210 17.44 -23.46 3.70
C LEU A 210 16.62 -24.44 2.84
N ASN A 211 15.70 -23.95 2.00
CA ASN A 211 14.90 -24.79 1.12
C ASN A 211 15.77 -25.56 0.12
N ASN A 212 16.80 -24.91 -0.44
CA ASN A 212 17.76 -25.55 -1.33
C ASN A 212 18.58 -26.62 -0.60
N PHE A 213 19.03 -26.33 0.61
CA PHE A 213 19.76 -27.27 1.47
C PHE A 213 18.90 -28.50 1.79
N VAL A 214 17.69 -28.30 2.31
CA VAL A 214 16.75 -29.37 2.65
C VAL A 214 16.44 -30.23 1.44
N LYS A 215 16.12 -29.63 0.28
CA LYS A 215 15.86 -30.36 -0.97
C LYS A 215 17.05 -31.21 -1.42
N LYS A 216 18.28 -30.75 -1.20
CA LYS A 216 19.51 -31.51 -1.52
C LYS A 216 19.73 -32.66 -0.53
N CYS A 217 19.43 -32.47 0.75
CA CYS A 217 19.48 -33.52 1.76
C CYS A 217 18.40 -34.60 1.56
N GLU A 218 17.17 -34.20 1.20
CA GLU A 218 16.06 -35.12 0.89
C GLU A 218 16.38 -36.03 -0.31
N LYS A 219 17.06 -35.52 -1.34
CA LYS A 219 17.57 -36.33 -2.46
C LYS A 219 18.57 -37.42 -2.04
N LEU A 220 19.18 -37.27 -0.87
CA LEU A 220 20.09 -38.24 -0.27
C LEU A 220 19.40 -39.09 0.82
N ASN A 221 18.05 -39.12 0.83
CA ASN A 221 17.21 -39.84 1.78
C ASN A 221 17.29 -39.35 3.24
N TYR A 222 17.71 -38.09 3.46
CA TYR A 222 17.57 -37.44 4.75
C TYR A 222 16.21 -36.74 4.83
N GLU A 223 15.25 -37.38 5.47
CA GLU A 223 13.87 -36.91 5.60
C GLU A 223 13.59 -36.26 6.96
N ASN A 224 12.45 -35.56 7.06
CA ASN A 224 11.95 -34.97 8.32
C ASN A 224 12.95 -34.00 8.97
N LEU A 225 13.65 -33.22 8.15
CA LEU A 225 14.68 -32.27 8.59
C LEU A 225 14.10 -31.02 9.26
N ILE A 226 12.88 -30.63 8.88
CA ILE A 226 12.14 -29.51 9.45
C ILE A 226 10.96 -30.07 10.25
N ASN A 227 10.92 -29.76 11.55
CA ASN A 227 9.82 -30.16 12.43
C ASN A 227 8.59 -29.23 12.29
N ASN A 228 7.43 -29.63 12.84
CA ASN A 228 6.19 -28.84 12.70
C ASN A 228 6.31 -27.42 13.27
N LYS A 229 6.99 -27.24 14.40
CA LYS A 229 7.22 -25.92 15.01
C LYS A 229 8.05 -25.01 14.09
N GLN A 230 9.04 -25.57 13.41
CA GLN A 230 9.86 -24.88 12.42
C GLN A 230 9.06 -24.56 11.14
N LYS A 231 8.12 -25.41 10.73
CA LYS A 231 7.20 -25.11 9.61
C LYS A 231 6.28 -23.93 9.94
N GLU A 232 5.67 -23.94 11.12
CA GLU A 232 4.87 -22.82 11.63
C GLU A 232 5.70 -21.51 11.66
N GLU A 233 6.99 -21.63 12.00
CA GLU A 233 7.90 -20.49 12.00
C GLU A 233 8.20 -19.96 10.59
N LEU A 234 8.40 -20.82 9.60
CA LEU A 234 8.55 -20.41 8.20
C LEU A 234 7.27 -19.75 7.66
N GLU A 235 6.10 -20.29 7.99
CA GLU A 235 4.80 -19.69 7.63
C GLU A 235 4.63 -18.31 8.25
N TYR A 236 5.03 -18.15 9.52
CA TYR A 236 5.04 -16.86 10.19
C TYR A 236 5.96 -15.86 9.48
N VAL A 237 7.20 -16.24 9.16
CA VAL A 237 8.17 -15.35 8.50
C VAL A 237 7.71 -14.99 7.08
N ALA A 238 7.19 -15.95 6.32
CA ALA A 238 6.63 -15.70 4.99
C ALA A 238 5.48 -14.69 5.05
N ARG A 239 4.58 -14.83 6.02
CA ARG A 239 3.50 -13.87 6.24
C ARG A 239 4.01 -12.49 6.65
N PHE A 240 5.06 -12.44 7.48
CA PHE A 240 5.70 -11.20 7.88
C PHE A 240 6.34 -10.45 6.69
N ILE A 241 7.11 -11.15 5.86
CA ILE A 241 7.68 -10.61 4.61
C ILE A 241 6.57 -10.04 3.74
N PHE A 242 5.49 -10.80 3.54
CA PHE A 242 4.36 -10.37 2.72
C PHE A 242 3.70 -9.08 3.25
N ILE A 243 3.56 -8.93 4.58
CA ILE A 243 3.09 -7.69 5.21
C ILE A 243 4.05 -6.53 4.93
N GLN A 244 5.36 -6.74 5.08
CA GLN A 244 6.38 -5.70 4.83
C GLN A 244 6.39 -5.24 3.37
N GLU A 245 6.32 -6.17 2.41
CA GLU A 245 6.26 -5.83 0.99
C GLU A 245 4.99 -5.05 0.66
N THR A 246 3.84 -5.49 1.18
CA THR A 246 2.55 -4.85 0.94
C THR A 246 2.53 -3.43 1.51
N LEU A 247 3.06 -3.24 2.72
CA LEU A 247 3.25 -1.93 3.33
C LEU A 247 4.19 -1.05 2.49
N SER A 248 5.33 -1.59 2.04
CA SER A 248 6.30 -0.85 1.21
C SER A 248 5.70 -0.39 -0.12
N LYS A 249 4.92 -1.26 -0.79
CA LYS A 249 4.17 -0.91 -2.00
C LYS A 249 3.15 0.20 -1.72
N THR A 250 2.43 0.10 -0.59
CA THR A 250 1.41 1.09 -0.18
C THR A 250 2.05 2.48 0.05
N ILE A 251 3.20 2.52 0.72
CA ILE A 251 3.94 3.77 0.96
C ILE A 251 4.43 4.39 -0.35
N ARG A 252 4.99 3.56 -1.25
CA ARG A 252 5.45 4.03 -2.56
C ARG A 252 4.29 4.60 -3.38
N PHE A 253 3.12 3.98 -3.29
CA PHE A 253 1.90 4.46 -3.91
C PHE A 253 1.51 5.85 -3.36
N PHE A 254 1.55 6.06 -2.05
CA PHE A 254 1.25 7.37 -1.44
C PHE A 254 2.24 8.48 -1.81
N ARG A 255 3.51 8.16 -2.10
CA ARG A 255 4.53 9.15 -2.50
C ARG A 255 4.41 9.66 -3.94
N THR A 256 3.43 9.21 -4.72
CA THR A 256 3.24 9.72 -6.08
C THR A 256 2.81 11.19 -6.06
N PRO A 257 3.40 12.05 -6.92
CA PRO A 257 3.02 13.46 -7.00
C PRO A 257 1.54 13.53 -7.38
N TYR A 258 0.78 14.42 -6.74
CA TYR A 258 -0.55 14.91 -7.11
C TYR A 258 -1.61 14.91 -6.00
N VAL A 259 -1.45 14.23 -4.85
CA VAL A 259 -2.58 14.18 -3.88
C VAL A 259 -2.12 14.11 -2.43
N VAL A 260 -2.77 14.94 -1.62
CA VAL A 260 -2.96 14.90 -0.17
C VAL A 260 -2.69 13.51 0.42
N CYS A 261 -1.50 13.36 1.00
CA CYS A 261 -1.14 12.36 1.99
C CYS A 261 0.23 12.80 2.50
N LYS A 262 0.26 13.78 3.43
CA LYS A 262 1.53 14.24 4.00
C LYS A 262 2.09 13.13 4.88
N ASP A 263 3.23 12.58 4.46
CA ASP A 263 4.13 11.72 5.22
C ASP A 263 3.46 10.86 6.28
N ILE A 264 3.05 9.64 5.91
CA ILE A 264 2.85 8.57 6.89
C ILE A 264 4.16 8.47 7.67
N ASN A 265 4.17 8.94 8.92
CA ASN A 265 5.37 9.01 9.74
C ASN A 265 5.75 7.59 10.19
N LEU A 266 6.50 6.91 9.34
CA LEU A 266 6.90 5.51 9.49
C LEU A 266 7.98 5.30 10.56
N LYS A 267 8.54 6.36 11.16
CA LYS A 267 9.47 6.23 12.29
C LYS A 267 8.84 5.51 13.49
N THR A 268 7.51 5.49 13.58
CA THR A 268 6.75 4.76 14.61
C THR A 268 6.59 3.27 14.30
N PHE A 269 6.73 2.84 13.04
CA PHE A 269 6.84 1.42 12.69
C PHE A 269 8.28 0.97 12.88
N ASN A 270 8.71 0.97 14.13
CA ASN A 270 9.96 0.35 14.51
C ASN A 270 9.77 -1.15 14.28
N LEU A 271 10.25 -1.66 13.15
CA LEU A 271 10.25 -3.10 12.82
C LEU A 271 10.91 -3.92 13.94
N ASN A 272 11.69 -3.28 14.82
CA ASN A 272 12.26 -3.85 16.04
C ASN A 272 11.22 -4.13 17.16
N VAL A 273 9.97 -3.64 17.08
CA VAL A 273 8.89 -3.95 18.05
C VAL A 273 8.22 -5.29 17.74
N ILE A 274 8.45 -5.83 16.54
CA ILE A 274 7.89 -7.11 16.08
C ILE A 274 8.49 -8.30 16.85
N ASP A 275 9.60 -8.08 17.55
CA ASP A 275 10.21 -9.05 18.47
C ASP A 275 9.36 -9.34 19.72
N SER A 276 8.36 -8.51 20.06
CA SER A 276 7.64 -8.62 21.34
C SER A 276 6.21 -9.19 21.25
N LYS A 277 5.60 -9.25 20.06
CA LYS A 277 4.24 -9.79 19.88
C LYS A 277 4.17 -10.72 18.68
N ARG A 278 4.14 -12.02 18.94
CA ARG A 278 3.87 -13.11 17.96
C ARG A 278 2.53 -13.01 17.22
N ASN A 279 1.78 -11.91 17.35
CA ASN A 279 0.44 -11.80 16.76
C ASN A 279 0.49 -10.89 15.52
N LEU A 280 0.81 -11.48 14.38
CA LEU A 280 0.78 -10.81 13.08
C LEU A 280 -0.60 -10.24 12.74
N ASP A 281 -1.69 -10.88 13.17
CA ASP A 281 -3.05 -10.37 12.93
C ASP A 281 -3.25 -9.00 13.59
N LEU A 282 -2.75 -8.83 14.83
CA LEU A 282 -2.82 -7.55 15.53
C LEU A 282 -1.95 -6.48 14.84
N ILE A 283 -0.78 -6.86 14.33
CA ILE A 283 0.11 -5.96 13.59
C ILE A 283 -0.55 -5.51 12.28
N THR A 284 -1.06 -6.45 11.49
CA THR A 284 -1.81 -6.20 10.26
C THR A 284 -2.98 -5.27 10.53
N LYS A 285 -3.78 -5.55 11.57
CA LYS A 285 -4.91 -4.71 11.96
C LYS A 285 -4.48 -3.28 12.29
N ASN A 286 -3.43 -3.10 13.10
CA ASN A 286 -2.94 -1.76 13.44
C ASN A 286 -2.45 -0.98 12.21
N ILE A 287 -1.76 -1.64 11.27
CA ILE A 287 -1.32 -1.03 10.02
C ILE A 287 -2.53 -0.56 9.20
N VAL A 288 -3.50 -1.44 9.01
CA VAL A 288 -4.74 -1.17 8.27
C VAL A 288 -5.54 -0.04 8.91
N ASP A 289 -5.67 -0.03 10.23
CA ASP A 289 -6.35 1.03 10.97
C ASP A 289 -5.67 2.39 10.75
N ILE A 290 -4.34 2.46 10.75
CA ILE A 290 -3.60 3.71 10.50
C ILE A 290 -3.81 4.18 9.06
N ILE A 291 -3.63 3.30 8.07
CA ILE A 291 -3.74 3.64 6.65
C ILE A 291 -5.17 4.06 6.31
N SER A 292 -6.17 3.26 6.72
CA SER A 292 -7.58 3.55 6.44
C SER A 292 -8.02 4.86 7.09
N ASN A 293 -7.63 5.13 8.34
CA ASN A 293 -7.98 6.39 9.00
C ASN A 293 -7.32 7.60 8.32
N GLN A 294 -6.08 7.49 7.87
CA GLN A 294 -5.42 8.56 7.12
C GLN A 294 -6.16 8.88 5.81
N LEU A 295 -6.55 7.85 5.06
CA LEU A 295 -7.33 8.00 3.83
C LEU A 295 -8.69 8.68 4.08
N MET A 296 -9.36 8.34 5.18
CA MET A 296 -10.63 8.98 5.56
C MET A 296 -10.44 10.45 5.95
N GLU A 297 -9.33 10.77 6.60
CA GLU A 297 -8.99 12.14 6.97
C GLU A 297 -8.64 12.97 5.73
N ASP A 298 -7.94 12.39 4.74
CA ASP A 298 -7.69 13.05 3.45
C ASP A 298 -9.00 13.36 2.72
N LEU A 299 -9.95 12.41 2.72
CA LEU A 299 -11.29 12.58 2.15
C LEU A 299 -12.08 13.68 2.87
N ARG A 300 -12.01 13.71 4.22
CA ARG A 300 -12.67 14.73 5.05
C ARG A 300 -12.17 16.14 4.72
N ASN A 301 -10.86 16.27 4.56
CA ASN A 301 -10.19 17.54 4.36
C ASN A 301 -10.26 18.03 2.90
N ASN A 302 -10.46 17.12 1.95
CA ASN A 302 -10.38 17.43 0.51
C ASN A 302 -11.56 16.84 -0.28
N PRO A 303 -12.81 17.20 0.07
CA PRO A 303 -14.00 16.60 -0.54
C PRO A 303 -14.07 16.81 -2.06
N LEU A 304 -13.54 17.92 -2.59
CA LEU A 304 -13.52 18.16 -4.05
C LEU A 304 -12.66 17.16 -4.85
N TYR A 305 -11.81 16.38 -4.18
CA TYR A 305 -11.00 15.32 -4.79
C TYR A 305 -11.58 13.93 -4.51
N TYR A 306 -12.88 13.84 -4.19
CA TYR A 306 -13.57 12.60 -3.82
C TYR A 306 -13.24 11.42 -4.74
N GLU A 307 -13.43 11.56 -6.06
CA GLU A 307 -13.20 10.48 -7.03
C GLU A 307 -11.76 9.96 -6.97
N VAL A 308 -10.79 10.90 -6.95
CA VAL A 308 -9.36 10.57 -6.92
C VAL A 308 -8.98 9.87 -5.61
N ILE A 309 -9.51 10.33 -4.47
CA ILE A 309 -9.23 9.74 -3.16
C ILE A 309 -9.91 8.37 -3.05
N CYS A 310 -11.13 8.19 -3.55
CA CYS A 310 -11.83 6.91 -3.54
C CYS A 310 -11.15 5.88 -4.45
N GLU A 311 -10.66 6.28 -5.62
CA GLU A 311 -9.86 5.40 -6.47
C GLU A 311 -8.62 4.90 -5.74
N LYS A 312 -7.92 5.79 -5.02
CA LYS A 312 -6.77 5.41 -4.17
C LYS A 312 -7.17 4.47 -3.03
N ILE A 313 -8.29 4.73 -2.35
CA ILE A 313 -8.80 3.85 -1.29
C ILE A 313 -9.03 2.44 -1.85
N ASN A 314 -9.67 2.32 -3.01
CA ASN A 314 -9.94 1.03 -3.64
C ASN A 314 -8.65 0.31 -4.03
N GLN A 315 -7.69 1.00 -4.66
CA GLN A 315 -6.40 0.39 -5.01
C GLN A 315 -5.63 -0.10 -3.78
N VAL A 316 -5.60 0.67 -2.69
CA VAL A 316 -4.96 0.23 -1.44
C VAL A 316 -5.74 -0.93 -0.82
N LYS A 317 -7.08 -0.89 -0.82
CA LYS A 317 -7.90 -2.01 -0.36
C LYS A 317 -7.57 -3.30 -1.12
N ASP A 318 -7.45 -3.25 -2.44
CA ASP A 318 -7.12 -4.40 -3.29
C ASP A 318 -5.72 -4.95 -2.97
N MET A 319 -4.74 -4.08 -2.68
CA MET A 319 -3.40 -4.49 -2.25
C MET A 319 -3.41 -5.27 -0.93
N TRP A 320 -4.37 -4.98 -0.04
CA TRP A 320 -4.47 -5.58 1.30
C TRP A 320 -5.52 -6.69 1.40
N GLU A 321 -6.27 -7.01 0.35
CA GLU A 321 -7.42 -7.94 0.38
C GLU A 321 -7.08 -9.30 1.01
N ASN A 322 -5.91 -9.86 0.67
CA ASN A 322 -5.45 -11.15 1.18
C ASN A 322 -5.02 -11.13 2.67
N LEU A 323 -4.69 -9.95 3.21
CA LEU A 323 -4.23 -9.77 4.59
C LEU A 323 -5.32 -9.25 5.52
N ALA A 324 -6.22 -8.42 4.97
CA ALA A 324 -7.27 -7.74 5.70
C ALA A 324 -8.50 -7.53 4.78
N PRO A 325 -9.37 -8.54 4.62
CA PRO A 325 -10.57 -8.42 3.79
C PRO A 325 -11.51 -7.31 4.28
N ASP A 326 -11.53 -7.07 5.60
CA ASP A 326 -12.26 -5.97 6.25
C ASP A 326 -11.41 -4.70 6.34
N PHE A 327 -10.70 -4.32 5.27
CA PHE A 327 -9.82 -3.14 5.25
C PHE A 327 -10.55 -1.85 5.66
N LEU A 328 -11.83 -1.74 5.29
CA LEU A 328 -12.70 -0.64 5.69
C LEU A 328 -13.78 -1.14 6.66
N THR A 329 -13.95 -0.41 7.76
CA THR A 329 -15.08 -0.62 8.67
C THR A 329 -16.39 -0.12 8.05
N LYS A 330 -17.53 -0.68 8.49
CA LYS A 330 -18.87 -0.20 8.09
C LYS A 330 -19.05 1.31 8.30
N LYS A 331 -18.45 1.86 9.36
CA LYS A 331 -18.50 3.30 9.65
C LYS A 331 -17.74 4.13 8.62
N GLN A 332 -16.59 3.65 8.16
CA GLN A 332 -15.80 4.31 7.11
C GLN A 332 -16.50 4.24 5.74
N ILE A 333 -17.15 3.11 5.43
CA ILE A 333 -17.98 2.99 4.21
C ILE A 333 -19.12 4.00 4.21
N SER A 334 -19.87 4.09 5.32
CA SER A 334 -20.93 5.10 5.48
C SER A 334 -20.39 6.53 5.35
N PHE A 335 -19.18 6.80 5.86
CA PHE A 335 -18.55 8.11 5.73
C PHE A 335 -18.16 8.45 4.28
N MET A 336 -17.79 7.47 3.46
CA MET A 336 -17.53 7.68 2.03
C MET A 336 -18.82 8.09 1.30
N GLU A 337 -19.94 7.41 1.55
CA GLU A 337 -21.24 7.77 0.98
C GLU A 337 -21.72 9.17 1.41
N GLU A 338 -21.44 9.57 2.65
CA GLU A 338 -21.71 10.93 3.12
C GLU A 338 -20.80 11.97 2.46
N SER A 339 -19.53 11.63 2.28
CA SER A 339 -18.54 12.48 1.60
C SER A 339 -18.90 12.72 0.13
N GLU A 340 -19.43 11.71 -0.57
CA GLU A 340 -19.93 11.84 -1.94
C GLU A 340 -21.03 12.91 -2.04
N LYS A 341 -22.07 12.78 -1.20
CA LYS A 341 -23.17 13.75 -1.13
C LYS A 341 -22.68 15.15 -0.77
N ARG A 342 -21.66 15.25 0.09
CA ARG A 342 -21.04 16.53 0.44
C ARG A 342 -20.33 17.13 -0.77
N THR A 343 -19.60 16.34 -1.55
CA THR A 343 -18.92 16.79 -2.76
C THR A 343 -19.89 17.29 -3.82
N GLU A 344 -20.99 16.57 -4.06
CA GLU A 344 -22.05 17.00 -4.98
C GLU A 344 -22.60 18.38 -4.60
N ARG A 345 -22.92 18.59 -3.32
CA ARG A 345 -23.39 19.89 -2.80
C ARG A 345 -22.36 21.00 -3.01
N LEU A 346 -21.08 20.72 -2.74
CA LEU A 346 -20.00 21.71 -2.91
C LEU A 346 -19.80 22.09 -4.38
N LEU A 347 -19.89 21.12 -5.31
CA LEU A 347 -19.83 21.38 -6.74
C LEU A 347 -21.01 22.24 -7.22
N GLU A 348 -22.21 21.99 -6.69
CA GLU A 348 -23.39 22.82 -6.94
C GLU A 348 -23.19 24.27 -6.45
N VAL A 349 -22.68 24.46 -5.23
CA VAL A 349 -22.36 25.79 -4.69
C VAL A 349 -21.34 26.52 -5.56
N ILE A 350 -20.27 25.86 -6.02
CA ILE A 350 -19.26 26.44 -6.92
C ILE A 350 -19.91 26.89 -8.23
N LYS A 351 -20.78 26.05 -8.81
CA LYS A 351 -21.50 26.37 -10.04
C LYS A 351 -22.41 27.58 -9.85
N ASN A 352 -23.22 27.59 -8.79
CA ASN A 352 -24.13 28.70 -8.47
C ASN A 352 -23.36 30.01 -8.24
N LYS A 353 -22.24 29.98 -7.50
CA LYS A 353 -21.36 31.15 -7.33
C LYS A 353 -20.89 31.73 -8.66
N LYS A 354 -20.44 30.88 -9.59
CA LYS A 354 -19.99 31.34 -10.93
C LYS A 354 -21.13 31.99 -11.72
N GLU A 355 -22.32 31.40 -11.71
CA GLU A 355 -23.48 31.96 -12.40
C GLU A 355 -23.95 33.28 -11.77
N ILE A 356 -24.04 33.35 -10.45
CA ILE A 356 -24.45 34.55 -9.72
C ILE A 356 -23.44 35.69 -9.92
N LYS A 357 -22.14 35.38 -9.87
CA LYS A 357 -21.08 36.35 -10.17
C LYS A 357 -21.25 36.97 -11.55
N LYS A 358 -21.56 36.15 -12.56
CA LYS A 358 -21.85 36.63 -13.93
C LYS A 358 -23.08 37.53 -13.97
N ILE A 359 -24.18 37.12 -13.33
CA ILE A 359 -25.42 37.92 -13.25
C ILE A 359 -25.15 39.29 -12.62
N LEU A 360 -24.37 39.32 -11.53
CA LEU A 360 -23.99 40.57 -10.86
C LEU A 360 -23.14 41.44 -11.76
N GLU A 361 -22.08 40.90 -12.38
CA GLU A 361 -21.20 41.65 -13.28
C GLU A 361 -21.98 42.23 -14.47
N ASP A 362 -22.80 41.42 -15.15
CA ASP A 362 -23.63 41.86 -16.29
C ASP A 362 -24.63 42.95 -15.87
N SER A 363 -25.27 42.76 -14.72
CA SER A 363 -26.25 43.73 -14.20
C SER A 363 -25.62 45.05 -13.84
N PHE A 364 -24.50 45.04 -13.11
CA PHE A 364 -23.82 46.27 -12.71
C PHE A 364 -23.19 47.01 -13.89
N GLN A 365 -22.78 46.32 -14.97
CA GLN A 365 -22.40 46.98 -16.22
C GLN A 365 -23.56 47.74 -16.86
N ILE A 366 -24.78 47.22 -16.77
CA ILE A 366 -25.98 47.90 -17.29
C ILE A 366 -26.33 49.09 -16.41
N LEU A 367 -26.34 48.90 -15.08
CA LEU A 367 -26.64 49.96 -14.11
C LEU A 367 -25.62 51.11 -14.19
N SER A 368 -24.33 50.81 -14.32
CA SER A 368 -23.28 51.83 -14.39
C SER A 368 -23.33 52.71 -15.64
N ARG A 369 -24.03 52.29 -16.70
CA ARG A 369 -24.27 53.14 -17.89
C ARG A 369 -25.30 54.23 -17.63
N VAL A 370 -26.15 54.04 -16.61
CA VAL A 370 -27.20 54.98 -16.21
C VAL A 370 -26.72 55.83 -15.04
N ASP A 371 -26.10 55.19 -14.04
CA ASP A 371 -25.51 55.83 -12.88
C ASP A 371 -24.03 55.43 -12.74
N PRO A 372 -23.08 56.23 -13.25
CA PRO A 372 -21.65 55.93 -13.18
C PRO A 372 -21.11 55.78 -11.76
N ASP A 373 -21.78 56.38 -10.76
CA ASP A 373 -21.34 56.41 -9.37
C ASP A 373 -21.92 55.25 -8.53
N ILE A 374 -22.66 54.30 -9.14
CA ILE A 374 -23.20 53.15 -8.41
C ILE A 374 -22.05 52.34 -7.76
N PRO A 375 -22.12 52.05 -6.44
CA PRO A 375 -21.12 51.23 -5.78
C PRO A 375 -21.01 49.87 -6.46
N ARG A 376 -19.80 49.52 -6.93
CA ARG A 376 -19.57 48.20 -7.52
C ARG A 376 -19.73 47.10 -6.47
N PRO A 377 -20.25 45.93 -6.86
CA PRO A 377 -20.54 44.84 -5.92
C PRO A 377 -19.28 44.36 -5.16
N ARG A 378 -18.09 44.44 -5.77
CA ARG A 378 -16.83 44.03 -5.10
C ARG A 378 -16.46 44.82 -3.84
N ASN A 379 -17.11 45.95 -3.57
CA ASN A 379 -16.78 46.82 -2.44
C ASN A 379 -17.80 46.72 -1.29
N GLN A 380 -18.68 45.72 -1.29
CA GLN A 380 -19.65 45.52 -0.21
C GLN A 380 -19.52 44.13 0.41
N SER A 381 -19.65 44.11 1.74
CA SER A 381 -19.51 42.91 2.58
C SER A 381 -20.41 41.74 2.18
N ILE A 382 -21.58 42.02 1.61
CA ILE A 382 -22.53 40.99 1.13
C ILE A 382 -21.97 40.17 -0.04
N PHE A 383 -21.04 40.73 -0.81
CA PHE A 383 -20.45 40.11 -1.99
C PHE A 383 -19.09 39.46 -1.73
N ASP A 384 -18.43 39.77 -0.61
CA ASP A 384 -17.14 39.17 -0.24
C ASP A 384 -17.20 37.64 -0.28
N LYS A 385 -18.32 37.04 0.15
CA LYS A 385 -18.53 35.57 0.11
C LYS A 385 -18.63 34.98 -1.31
N ILE A 386 -18.97 35.81 -2.30
CA ILE A 386 -19.03 35.41 -3.72
C ILE A 386 -17.67 35.61 -4.40
N TYR A 387 -16.91 36.65 -4.01
CA TYR A 387 -15.68 37.05 -4.69
C TYR A 387 -14.37 36.61 -4.00
N CYS A 388 -14.34 36.42 -2.67
CA CYS A 388 -13.10 36.35 -1.90
C CYS A 388 -12.64 34.98 -1.37
N ALA A 389 -13.47 33.93 -1.23
CA ALA A 389 -12.96 32.69 -0.63
C ALA A 389 -13.68 31.37 -0.99
N GLU A 390 -12.90 30.30 -0.73
CA GLU A 390 -13.14 28.85 -0.72
C GLU A 390 -14.59 28.46 -0.38
N VAL A 391 -15.01 27.29 -0.85
CA VAL A 391 -16.41 26.83 -0.96
C VAL A 391 -17.26 27.05 0.30
N GLU A 392 -17.74 28.28 0.50
CA GLU A 392 -18.63 28.67 1.58
C GLU A 392 -20.04 28.85 1.04
N GLU A 393 -21.02 28.31 1.75
CA GLU A 393 -22.43 28.63 1.51
C GLU A 393 -22.67 30.12 1.76
N PHE A 394 -23.50 30.71 0.91
CA PHE A 394 -23.88 32.12 1.01
C PHE A 394 -25.38 32.26 0.78
N ASN A 395 -25.93 33.36 1.29
CA ASN A 395 -27.36 33.59 1.22
C ASN A 395 -27.73 34.17 -0.16
N GLU A 396 -28.05 33.30 -1.11
CA GLU A 396 -28.50 33.69 -2.46
C GLU A 396 -29.67 34.69 -2.42
N LYS A 397 -30.58 34.54 -1.45
CA LYS A 397 -31.72 35.44 -1.28
C LYS A 397 -31.29 36.87 -0.98
N GLU A 398 -30.30 37.03 -0.11
CA GLU A 398 -29.78 38.35 0.29
C GLU A 398 -29.15 39.06 -0.91
N VAL A 399 -28.33 38.33 -1.67
CA VAL A 399 -27.62 38.81 -2.87
C VAL A 399 -28.58 39.28 -3.95
N PHE A 400 -29.58 38.45 -4.30
CA PHE A 400 -30.53 38.83 -5.33
C PHE A 400 -31.50 39.92 -4.88
N THR A 401 -31.88 39.95 -3.60
CA THR A 401 -32.69 41.05 -3.05
C THR A 401 -31.94 42.37 -3.12
N TYR A 402 -30.64 42.36 -2.80
CA TYR A 402 -29.79 43.53 -2.93
C TYR A 402 -29.68 44.01 -4.38
N LEU A 403 -29.47 43.09 -5.33
CA LEU A 403 -29.43 43.40 -6.75
C LEU A 403 -30.75 44.02 -7.24
N PHE A 404 -31.88 43.43 -6.84
CA PHE A 404 -33.22 43.92 -7.17
C PHE A 404 -33.44 45.35 -6.65
N ASN A 405 -33.09 45.61 -5.39
CA ASN A 405 -33.19 46.94 -4.79
C ASN A 405 -32.29 47.97 -5.49
N SER A 406 -31.10 47.55 -5.92
CA SER A 406 -30.17 48.40 -6.69
C SER A 406 -30.77 48.83 -8.03
N TYR A 407 -31.43 47.92 -8.74
CA TYR A 407 -32.18 48.26 -9.96
C TYR A 407 -33.32 49.25 -9.68
N LEU A 408 -34.10 49.00 -8.63
CA LEU A 408 -35.24 49.84 -8.27
C LEU A 408 -34.84 51.27 -7.91
N ASP A 409 -33.79 51.40 -7.11
CA ASP A 409 -33.25 52.70 -6.72
C ASP A 409 -32.83 53.52 -7.96
N ILE A 410 -32.11 52.92 -8.91
CA ILE A 410 -31.75 53.61 -10.17
C ILE A 410 -32.98 53.94 -11.02
N VAL A 411 -33.96 53.04 -11.13
CA VAL A 411 -35.21 53.31 -11.87
C VAL A 411 -35.93 54.54 -11.30
N ASN A 412 -35.94 54.70 -9.97
CA ASN A 412 -36.54 55.84 -9.29
C ASN A 412 -35.70 57.13 -9.44
N ARG A 413 -34.37 57.03 -9.39
CA ARG A 413 -33.45 58.18 -9.52
C ARG A 413 -33.34 58.70 -10.97
N PHE A 414 -33.48 57.84 -11.98
CA PHE A 414 -33.30 58.19 -13.40
C PHE A 414 -34.52 57.81 -14.27
N PRO A 415 -35.63 58.54 -14.12
CA PRO A 415 -36.91 58.08 -14.66
C PRO A 415 -36.96 57.93 -16.20
N PRO A 416 -36.40 58.84 -17.04
CA PRO A 416 -36.42 58.70 -18.51
C PRO A 416 -35.81 57.38 -19.03
N GLN A 417 -34.84 56.83 -18.30
CA GLN A 417 -34.17 55.57 -18.62
C GLN A 417 -34.79 54.38 -17.85
N GLY A 418 -35.57 54.68 -16.81
CA GLY A 418 -36.24 53.75 -15.91
C GLY A 418 -37.18 52.75 -16.60
N LYS A 419 -37.90 53.10 -17.67
CA LYS A 419 -38.78 52.14 -18.38
C LYS A 419 -37.98 51.00 -19.04
N LYS A 420 -36.83 51.30 -19.64
CA LYS A 420 -35.95 50.29 -20.25
C LYS A 420 -35.31 49.41 -19.18
N LEU A 421 -34.83 50.03 -18.11
CA LEU A 421 -34.27 49.34 -16.95
C LEU A 421 -35.29 48.43 -16.25
N LEU A 422 -36.54 48.87 -16.11
CA LEU A 422 -37.60 48.09 -15.50
C LEU A 422 -37.96 46.85 -16.34
N ASN A 423 -38.03 46.99 -17.66
CA ASN A 423 -38.24 45.84 -18.55
C ASN A 423 -37.07 44.84 -18.46
N HIS A 424 -35.84 45.34 -18.35
CA HIS A 424 -34.67 44.50 -18.12
C HIS A 424 -34.75 43.78 -16.77
N LEU A 425 -35.07 44.50 -15.69
CA LEU A 425 -35.26 43.94 -14.34
C LEU A 425 -36.32 42.82 -14.35
N LYS A 426 -37.46 43.02 -15.00
CA LYS A 426 -38.51 41.98 -15.09
C LYS A 426 -38.03 40.71 -15.77
N LYS A 427 -37.28 40.85 -16.87
CA LYS A 427 -36.68 39.71 -17.56
C LYS A 427 -35.67 39.00 -16.66
N LEU A 428 -34.78 39.76 -16.03
CA LEU A 428 -33.78 39.25 -15.11
C LEU A 428 -34.41 38.50 -13.92
N VAL A 429 -35.45 39.06 -13.30
CA VAL A 429 -36.17 38.42 -12.19
C VAL A 429 -36.79 37.10 -12.63
N LYS A 430 -37.39 37.03 -13.83
CA LYS A 430 -37.93 35.78 -14.38
C LYS A 430 -36.83 34.74 -14.59
N ASP A 431 -35.68 35.15 -15.12
CA ASP A 431 -34.55 34.25 -15.36
C ASP A 431 -33.96 33.73 -14.04
N ILE A 432 -33.81 34.59 -13.02
CA ILE A 432 -33.35 34.22 -11.67
C ILE A 432 -34.37 33.31 -10.97
N GLU A 433 -35.66 33.59 -11.09
CA GLU A 433 -36.73 32.76 -10.51
C GLU A 433 -36.67 31.33 -11.06
N ILE A 434 -36.55 31.17 -12.37
CA ILE A 434 -36.51 29.86 -13.02
C ILE A 434 -35.26 29.08 -12.58
N LYS A 435 -34.10 29.75 -12.55
CA LYS A 435 -32.82 29.09 -12.27
C LYS A 435 -32.56 28.80 -10.80
N PHE A 436 -32.93 29.73 -9.91
CA PHE A 436 -32.60 29.68 -8.48
C PHE A 436 -33.85 29.55 -7.59
N ASN A 437 -35.01 29.24 -8.17
CA ASN A 437 -36.30 29.11 -7.48
C ASN A 437 -36.66 30.36 -6.63
N ALA A 438 -36.24 31.54 -7.06
CA ALA A 438 -36.36 32.80 -6.32
C ALA A 438 -37.77 33.45 -6.44
N LYS A 439 -38.84 32.70 -6.12
CA LYS A 439 -40.24 33.15 -6.25
C LYS A 439 -40.55 34.45 -5.50
N TYR A 440 -39.81 34.75 -4.44
CA TYR A 440 -39.95 35.97 -3.66
C TYR A 440 -39.63 37.24 -4.49
N LEU A 441 -38.69 37.17 -5.45
CA LEU A 441 -38.36 38.30 -6.33
C LEU A 441 -39.51 38.62 -7.29
N ARG A 442 -40.20 37.60 -7.81
CA ARG A 442 -41.37 37.83 -8.68
C ARG A 442 -42.46 38.59 -7.93
N LYS A 443 -42.75 38.20 -6.69
CA LYS A 443 -43.72 38.92 -5.84
C LYS A 443 -43.32 40.39 -5.64
N LEU A 444 -42.06 40.65 -5.34
CA LEU A 444 -41.52 42.01 -5.22
C LEU A 444 -41.63 42.79 -6.56
N CYS A 445 -41.39 42.11 -7.68
CA CYS A 445 -41.46 42.72 -9.00
C CYS A 445 -42.90 43.06 -9.44
N ASP A 446 -43.85 42.20 -9.12
CA ASP A 446 -45.28 42.41 -9.39
C ASP A 446 -45.84 43.60 -8.58
N ASP A 447 -45.31 43.85 -7.38
CA ASP A 447 -45.67 45.02 -6.58
C ASP A 447 -45.20 46.34 -7.22
N ILE A 448 -44.11 46.33 -8.00
CA ILE A 448 -43.69 47.49 -8.80
C ILE A 448 -44.76 47.88 -9.81
N ASP A 449 -45.51 46.89 -10.33
CA ASP A 449 -46.54 47.16 -11.33
C ASP A 449 -47.78 47.86 -10.79
N LYS A 450 -47.94 47.89 -9.47
CA LYS A 450 -49.01 48.63 -8.78
C LYS A 450 -48.64 50.11 -8.64
N VAL A 451 -47.35 50.38 -8.44
CA VAL A 451 -46.63 51.65 -8.29
C VAL A 451 -46.30 52.50 -9.54
N ALA A 452 -46.50 53.82 -9.61
CA ALA A 452 -45.83 54.68 -10.58
C ALA A 452 -45.37 56.03 -9.99
N TYR A 453 -44.28 56.53 -10.55
CA TYR A 453 -43.79 57.88 -10.27
C TYR A 453 -44.42 58.88 -11.25
N LEU A 454 -44.88 60.01 -10.72
CA LEU A 454 -45.49 61.07 -11.52
C LEU A 454 -44.83 62.40 -11.22
N GLU A 455 -44.05 62.89 -12.18
CA GLU A 455 -43.56 64.26 -12.19
C GLU A 455 -44.46 65.13 -13.06
N ILE A 456 -44.84 66.30 -12.55
CA ILE A 456 -45.68 67.24 -13.28
C ILE A 456 -44.98 68.60 -13.29
N LEU A 457 -44.73 69.09 -14.49
CA LEU A 457 -44.13 70.38 -14.73
C LEU A 457 -45.22 71.37 -15.17
N VAL A 458 -45.53 72.32 -14.31
CA VAL A 458 -46.53 73.35 -14.54
C VAL A 458 -45.86 74.61 -15.07
N LYS A 459 -46.20 74.96 -16.31
CA LYS A 459 -45.69 76.15 -17.01
C LYS A 459 -46.79 77.14 -17.34
N ASN A 460 -46.46 78.42 -17.32
CA ASN A 460 -47.31 79.45 -17.91
C ASN A 460 -47.20 79.47 -19.45
N ILE A 461 -47.96 80.36 -20.09
CA ILE A 461 -47.96 80.54 -21.56
C ILE A 461 -46.58 80.89 -22.14
N PHE A 462 -45.69 81.45 -21.34
CA PHE A 462 -44.31 81.81 -21.72
C PHE A 462 -43.29 80.69 -21.41
N GLY A 463 -43.76 79.51 -20.98
CA GLY A 463 -42.90 78.36 -20.69
C GLY A 463 -42.16 78.43 -19.35
N LYS A 464 -42.40 79.44 -18.52
CA LYS A 464 -41.77 79.60 -17.19
C LYS A 464 -42.54 78.80 -16.13
N GLY A 465 -41.79 78.14 -15.26
CA GLY A 465 -42.33 77.44 -14.09
C GLY A 465 -42.97 78.40 -13.10
N LYS A 466 -44.04 77.96 -12.43
CA LYS A 466 -44.77 78.77 -11.43
C LYS A 466 -44.79 78.04 -10.09
N GLN A 467 -44.35 78.72 -9.03
CA GLN A 467 -44.32 78.20 -7.66
C GLN A 467 -45.67 78.31 -6.97
N GLY A 468 -45.96 77.38 -6.06
CA GLY A 468 -47.11 77.45 -5.16
C GLY A 468 -48.45 77.18 -5.85
N ILE A 469 -48.44 76.45 -6.96
CA ILE A 469 -49.66 75.95 -7.62
C ILE A 469 -49.97 74.58 -7.05
N ASP A 470 -51.17 74.40 -6.52
CA ASP A 470 -51.63 73.11 -6.01
C ASP A 470 -51.95 72.16 -7.15
N VAL A 471 -51.37 70.96 -7.09
CA VAL A 471 -51.62 69.87 -8.02
C VAL A 471 -52.18 68.71 -7.23
N LEU A 472 -53.35 68.23 -7.65
CA LEU A 472 -54.06 67.11 -7.05
C LEU A 472 -54.09 65.95 -8.04
N VAL A 473 -53.91 64.74 -7.53
CA VAL A 473 -53.98 63.50 -8.30
C VAL A 473 -55.16 62.69 -7.80
N TYR A 474 -56.00 62.22 -8.71
CA TYR A 474 -57.19 61.41 -8.45
C TYR A 474 -57.16 60.14 -9.28
N GLN A 475 -57.77 59.08 -8.76
CA GLN A 475 -58.08 57.86 -9.50
C GLN A 475 -59.47 57.39 -9.09
N ASN A 476 -60.33 57.04 -10.06
CA ASN A 476 -61.72 56.66 -9.80
C ASN A 476 -62.46 57.65 -8.88
N ASN A 477 -62.24 58.96 -9.07
CA ASN A 477 -62.75 60.07 -8.26
C ASN A 477 -62.29 60.12 -6.79
N CYS A 478 -61.38 59.25 -6.37
CA CYS A 478 -60.74 59.32 -5.05
C CYS A 478 -59.45 60.16 -5.12
N LYS A 479 -59.29 61.12 -4.21
CA LYS A 479 -58.07 61.93 -4.11
C LYS A 479 -56.93 61.06 -3.58
N LEU A 480 -55.88 60.92 -4.36
CA LEU A 480 -54.69 60.14 -4.02
C LEU A 480 -53.63 61.01 -3.34
N ALA A 481 -53.35 62.18 -3.90
CA ALA A 481 -52.30 63.07 -3.40
C ALA A 481 -52.56 64.54 -3.75
N GLN A 482 -51.93 65.44 -2.99
CA GLN A 482 -51.86 66.87 -3.29
C GLN A 482 -50.49 67.42 -2.91
N LYS A 483 -49.87 68.18 -3.80
CA LYS A 483 -48.63 68.91 -3.52
C LYS A 483 -48.60 70.22 -4.30
N ALA A 484 -47.97 71.24 -3.72
CA ALA A 484 -47.72 72.51 -4.38
C ALA A 484 -46.43 72.45 -5.21
N THR A 485 -46.40 73.15 -6.34
CA THR A 485 -45.22 73.24 -7.21
C THR A 485 -44.07 74.01 -6.53
N ASN A 486 -42.84 73.56 -6.76
CA ASN A 486 -41.63 74.25 -6.30
C ASN A 486 -41.30 75.50 -7.15
N SER A 487 -40.17 76.18 -6.85
CA SER A 487 -39.70 77.38 -7.57
C SER A 487 -39.49 77.17 -9.08
N LYS A 488 -39.28 75.92 -9.53
CA LYS A 488 -39.15 75.54 -10.93
C LYS A 488 -40.48 75.14 -11.59
N GLY A 489 -41.60 75.19 -10.85
CA GLY A 489 -42.91 74.75 -11.33
C GLY A 489 -43.09 73.23 -11.34
N ILE A 490 -42.24 72.48 -10.65
CA ILE A 490 -42.24 71.02 -10.64
C ILE A 490 -42.92 70.50 -9.38
N VAL A 491 -43.71 69.45 -9.53
CA VAL A 491 -44.20 68.62 -8.43
C VAL A 491 -43.91 67.16 -8.71
N LYS A 492 -43.57 66.40 -7.67
CA LYS A 492 -43.20 64.98 -7.75
C LYS A 492 -44.08 64.18 -6.81
N PHE A 493 -44.81 63.21 -7.36
CA PHE A 493 -45.57 62.25 -6.61
C PHE A 493 -44.90 60.88 -6.70
N GLU A 494 -44.57 60.34 -5.54
CA GLU A 494 -44.06 58.99 -5.37
C GLU A 494 -45.26 58.08 -5.09
N GLU A 495 -45.23 56.85 -5.58
CA GLU A 495 -46.23 55.81 -5.29
C GLU A 495 -47.68 56.07 -5.78
N ILE A 496 -47.86 56.71 -6.95
CA ILE A 496 -49.20 56.83 -7.55
C ILE A 496 -49.62 55.45 -8.09
N PRO A 497 -50.78 54.88 -7.70
CA PRO A 497 -51.23 53.61 -8.22
C PRO A 497 -51.35 53.67 -9.73
N ARG A 498 -50.90 52.66 -10.47
CA ARG A 498 -51.00 52.65 -11.94
C ARG A 498 -52.43 52.53 -12.43
N GLY A 499 -52.71 53.20 -13.54
CA GLY A 499 -54.02 53.17 -14.19
C GLY A 499 -54.28 54.47 -14.94
N ASN A 500 -55.55 54.82 -15.12
CA ASN A 500 -55.91 56.16 -15.57
C ASN A 500 -56.03 57.07 -14.35
N ILE A 501 -55.32 58.19 -14.34
CA ILE A 501 -55.43 59.22 -13.30
C ILE A 501 -55.94 60.53 -13.86
N GLN A 502 -56.53 61.30 -12.98
CA GLN A 502 -57.06 62.61 -13.21
C GLN A 502 -56.19 63.59 -12.40
N VAL A 503 -55.47 64.46 -13.10
CA VAL A 503 -54.67 65.52 -12.47
C VAL A 503 -55.45 66.81 -12.52
N ARG A 504 -55.66 67.43 -11.35
CA ARG A 504 -56.33 68.71 -11.21
C ARG A 504 -55.34 69.75 -10.73
N VAL A 505 -55.25 70.85 -11.45
CA VAL A 505 -54.33 71.96 -11.12
C VAL A 505 -55.16 73.15 -10.65
N LEU A 506 -54.96 73.56 -9.39
CA LEU A 506 -55.68 74.66 -8.75
C LEU A 506 -54.82 75.94 -8.75
N GLY A 507 -55.30 76.97 -9.45
CA GLY A 507 -54.70 78.30 -9.40
C GLY A 507 -55.31 79.16 -8.30
N LYS A 508 -54.51 80.01 -7.66
CA LYS A 508 -54.97 80.98 -6.63
C LYS A 508 -56.09 81.93 -7.08
N ARG A 509 -56.37 82.06 -8.38
CA ARG A 509 -57.37 83.00 -8.93
C ARG A 509 -58.25 82.44 -10.07
N LEU A 510 -58.15 81.16 -10.45
CA LEU A 510 -58.89 80.61 -11.61
C LEU A 510 -59.35 79.16 -11.42
N LYS A 511 -60.45 78.85 -12.12
CA LYS A 511 -61.14 77.55 -12.22
C LYS A 511 -60.15 76.39 -12.36
N GLU A 512 -60.46 75.32 -11.63
CA GLU A 512 -59.79 74.02 -11.68
C GLU A 512 -59.63 73.55 -13.14
N LYS A 513 -58.40 73.18 -13.51
CA LYS A 513 -58.14 72.51 -14.80
C LYS A 513 -57.83 71.06 -14.55
N GLU A 514 -58.54 70.22 -15.27
CA GLU A 514 -58.45 68.78 -15.16
C GLU A 514 -57.77 68.18 -16.40
N TYR A 515 -56.90 67.21 -16.17
CA TYR A 515 -56.15 66.50 -17.19
C TYR A 515 -56.25 65.00 -16.93
N MET A 516 -56.70 64.23 -17.93
CA MET A 516 -56.68 62.77 -17.87
C MET A 516 -55.35 62.25 -18.40
N LEU A 517 -54.62 61.52 -17.56
CA LEU A 517 -53.36 60.89 -17.94
C LEU A 517 -53.57 59.37 -18.04
N LYS A 518 -53.25 58.83 -19.21
CA LYS A 518 -53.22 57.39 -19.49
C LYS A 518 -51.76 56.94 -19.59
N GLU A 519 -51.44 55.78 -19.02
CA GLU A 519 -50.11 55.15 -19.09
C GLU A 519 -48.94 56.08 -18.71
N TYR A 520 -49.00 56.68 -17.52
CA TYR A 520 -47.92 57.51 -17.02
C TYR A 520 -46.80 56.65 -16.42
N TYR A 521 -45.61 56.82 -16.97
CA TYR A 521 -44.39 56.39 -16.31
C TYR A 521 -43.46 57.54 -15.99
N ASN A 522 -43.51 58.68 -16.72
CA ASN A 522 -42.72 59.87 -16.41
C ASN A 522 -43.19 61.19 -17.01
N SER A 523 -42.91 62.26 -16.25
CA SER A 523 -42.90 63.70 -16.55
C SER A 523 -43.95 64.19 -17.56
N TYR A 524 -45.06 64.73 -17.05
CA TYR A 524 -46.04 65.46 -17.84
C TYR A 524 -45.84 66.96 -17.74
N SER A 525 -45.69 67.63 -18.88
CA SER A 525 -45.69 69.09 -18.92
C SER A 525 -47.12 69.59 -19.12
N ILE A 526 -47.64 70.30 -18.12
CA ILE A 526 -48.94 70.95 -18.19
C ILE A 526 -48.73 72.43 -18.47
N ARG A 527 -49.28 72.93 -19.58
CA ARG A 527 -49.30 74.35 -19.92
C ARG A 527 -50.63 74.98 -19.50
N LEU A 528 -50.56 76.03 -18.71
CA LEU A 528 -51.74 76.75 -18.24
C LEU A 528 -51.89 78.07 -19.04
N ALA A 529 -53.01 78.19 -19.74
CA ALA A 529 -53.27 79.28 -20.69
C ALA A 529 -53.56 80.67 -20.08
N LYS A 530 -53.56 80.84 -18.74
CA LYS A 530 -53.89 82.12 -18.07
C LYS A 530 -53.26 82.20 -16.66
N PHE A 531 -51.93 82.34 -16.57
CA PHE A 531 -51.18 82.55 -15.31
C PHE A 531 -50.04 83.56 -15.44
#